data_AF-A0A967RB60-F1
#
_entry.id   AF-A0A967RB60-F1
#
_cell.length_a   1.000
_cell.length_b   1.000
_cell.length_c   1.000
_cell.angle_alpha   90.00
_cell.angle_beta   90.00
_cell.angle_gamma   90.00
#
_symmetry.space_group_name_H-M   'P 1'
#
loop_
_entity.id
_entity.type
_entity.pdbx_description
1 polymer ?
#
loop_
_entity_poly.entity_id
_entity_poly.type
_entity_poly.pdbx_seq_one_letter_code
_entity_poly.pdbx_strand_id
1 'polypeptide(L)'
;MNFKLRRSRGFTLIELVVAIAIMVMMISFAAVIFKVSIKAHRTASANAEIMQKLRAITDQWDRDFKDLRKDAPFMIWFFQDATDPDQRYDQIMFFADGDFQSTQLYGNDGVSPFLVPFTTGVPIRGNIARIYYGQARVYAPMPASFIYPWFQKGQDSRDRVLSRRRHILTSDPRLDIWPDPANIAATFDTPAPTPFDIYRKNDFYEHDSLSLAHWKIVDRTAYDGPILNGCFDLRTIFDTRDPNTFQRLMCRGVSSLTIQWAYWDPAYNRFHWFPSNDPDGDGDPSDSHFQLMLINGYPASPDPGYANFNAFGTFFNIPTDQINYWGPIYDMMYNSGVNFSADFFPRAIKFTFTLHESKDIIKDGRVFTHIIYLGD
;
A
#
# COMPACT_ATOMS: atom_id res chain seq x y z
N MET A 1 45.91 -61.67 -57.90
CA MET A 1 45.22 -60.57 -57.20
C MET A 1 44.06 -61.16 -56.40
N ASN A 2 44.17 -61.18 -55.07
CA ASN A 2 43.15 -61.75 -54.17
C ASN A 2 42.23 -60.61 -53.68
N PHE A 3 41.04 -60.49 -54.27
CA PHE A 3 40.03 -59.56 -53.78
C PHE A 3 39.32 -60.19 -52.57
N LYS A 4 39.75 -59.82 -51.36
CA LYS A 4 39.01 -60.08 -50.12
C LYS A 4 37.69 -59.31 -50.20
N LEU A 5 36.59 -60.00 -50.54
CA LEU A 5 35.23 -59.46 -50.43
C LEU A 5 34.94 -59.13 -48.97
N ARG A 6 35.00 -57.84 -48.64
CA ARG A 6 34.68 -57.31 -47.31
C ARG A 6 33.16 -57.44 -47.12
N ARG A 7 32.74 -58.48 -46.40
CA ARG A 7 31.34 -58.70 -46.02
C ARG A 7 30.92 -57.54 -45.09
N SER A 8 30.26 -56.52 -45.61
CA SER A 8 29.60 -55.52 -44.77
C SER A 8 28.47 -56.24 -44.04
N ARG A 9 28.62 -56.45 -42.73
CA ARG A 9 27.50 -56.91 -41.89
C ARG A 9 26.46 -55.80 -41.90
N GLY A 10 25.39 -55.97 -42.68
CA GLY A 10 24.25 -55.06 -42.68
C GLY A 10 23.49 -55.18 -41.35
N PHE A 11 22.96 -54.06 -40.87
CA PHE A 11 22.07 -54.04 -39.72
C PHE A 11 20.83 -54.90 -40.00
N THR A 12 20.44 -55.72 -39.03
CA THR A 12 19.20 -56.48 -39.12
C THR A 12 18.01 -55.57 -38.82
N LEU A 13 16.86 -55.86 -39.43
CA LEU A 13 15.64 -55.06 -39.27
C LEU A 13 15.20 -54.97 -37.80
N ILE A 14 15.47 -56.01 -37.01
CA ILE A 14 15.18 -56.05 -35.58
C ILE A 14 16.05 -55.10 -34.76
N GLU A 15 17.34 -54.97 -35.08
CA GLU A 15 18.24 -54.01 -34.41
C GLU A 15 17.81 -52.56 -34.66
N LEU A 16 17.31 -52.25 -35.87
CA LEU A 16 16.78 -50.93 -36.19
C LEU A 16 15.54 -50.60 -35.34
N VAL A 17 14.60 -51.54 -35.21
CA VAL A 17 13.38 -51.34 -34.41
C VAL A 17 13.72 -51.15 -32.94
N VAL A 18 14.66 -51.93 -32.39
CA VAL A 18 15.12 -51.79 -31.00
C VAL A 18 15.80 -50.44 -30.79
N ALA A 19 16.65 -50.00 -31.72
CA ALA A 19 17.31 -48.69 -31.64
C ALA A 19 16.30 -47.54 -31.64
N ILE A 20 15.27 -47.60 -32.49
CA ILE A 20 14.19 -46.62 -32.53
C ILE A 20 13.41 -46.63 -31.21
N ALA A 21 13.08 -47.80 -30.66
CA ALA A 21 12.36 -47.91 -29.39
C ALA A 21 13.14 -47.29 -28.22
N ILE A 22 14.46 -47.55 -28.15
CA ILE A 22 15.34 -46.94 -27.13
C ILE A 22 15.41 -45.42 -27.33
N MET A 23 15.53 -44.95 -28.57
CA MET A 23 15.56 -43.51 -28.87
C MET A 23 14.27 -42.81 -28.41
N VAL A 24 13.10 -43.38 -28.72
CA VAL A 24 11.81 -42.83 -28.27
C VAL A 24 11.72 -42.80 -26.75
N MET A 25 12.19 -43.85 -26.07
CA MET A 25 12.22 -43.90 -24.61
C MET A 25 13.14 -42.81 -24.03
N MET A 26 14.34 -42.63 -24.59
CA MET A 26 15.28 -41.59 -24.17
C MET A 26 14.72 -40.19 -24.38
N ILE A 27 14.11 -39.92 -25.54
CA ILE A 27 13.46 -38.63 -25.83
C ILE A 27 12.33 -38.37 -24.83
N SER A 28 11.54 -39.39 -24.49
CA SER A 28 10.46 -39.27 -23.51
C SER A 28 10.99 -38.90 -22.12
N PHE A 29 12.06 -39.56 -21.66
CA PHE A 29 12.70 -39.21 -20.40
C PHE A 29 13.31 -37.80 -20.42
N ALA A 30 14.00 -37.44 -21.50
CA ALA A 30 14.58 -36.11 -21.66
C ALA A 30 13.51 -35.00 -21.62
N ALA A 31 12.35 -35.24 -22.26
CA ALA A 31 11.22 -34.31 -22.23
C ALA A 31 10.68 -34.09 -20.82
N VAL A 32 10.58 -35.15 -20.00
CA VAL A 32 10.15 -35.06 -18.60
C VAL A 32 11.15 -34.25 -17.77
N ILE A 33 12.45 -34.55 -17.90
CA ILE A 33 13.51 -33.82 -17.19
C ILE A 33 13.47 -32.34 -17.57
N PHE A 34 13.40 -32.03 -18.86
CA PHE A 34 13.37 -30.65 -19.34
C PHE A 34 12.13 -29.89 -18.86
N LYS A 35 10.96 -30.54 -18.82
CA LYS A 35 9.72 -29.97 -18.26
C LYS A 35 9.90 -29.61 -16.78
N VAL A 36 10.49 -30.49 -15.99
CA VAL A 36 10.77 -30.24 -14.56
C VAL A 36 11.79 -29.11 -14.40
N SER A 37 12.87 -29.11 -15.17
CA SER A 37 13.89 -28.05 -15.14
C SER A 37 13.32 -26.68 -15.52
N ILE A 38 12.47 -26.58 -16.55
CA ILE A 38 11.79 -25.33 -16.92
C ILE A 38 10.88 -24.87 -15.79
N LYS A 39 10.09 -25.77 -15.19
CA LYS A 39 9.20 -25.42 -14.08
C LYS A 39 10.01 -24.88 -12.90
N ALA A 40 11.07 -25.57 -12.50
CA ALA A 40 11.96 -25.15 -11.42
C ALA A 40 12.58 -23.78 -11.71
N HIS A 41 13.09 -23.57 -12.93
CA HIS A 41 13.66 -22.28 -13.35
C HIS A 41 12.63 -21.16 -13.31
N ARG A 42 11.41 -21.39 -13.82
CA ARG A 42 10.32 -20.42 -13.78
C ARG A 42 9.94 -20.06 -12.33
N THR A 43 9.75 -21.05 -11.46
CA THR A 43 9.46 -20.81 -10.05
C THR A 43 10.59 -20.08 -9.33
N ALA A 44 11.85 -20.40 -9.64
CA ALA A 44 13.01 -19.68 -9.09
C ALA A 44 13.03 -18.21 -9.54
N SER A 45 12.77 -17.93 -10.82
CA SER A 45 12.67 -16.57 -11.35
C SER A 45 11.52 -15.78 -10.70
N ALA A 46 10.36 -16.41 -10.50
CA ALA A 46 9.22 -15.79 -9.82
C ALA A 46 9.53 -15.45 -8.36
N ASN A 47 10.19 -16.37 -7.64
CA ASN A 47 10.63 -16.11 -6.27
C ASN A 47 11.66 -14.98 -6.20
N ALA A 48 12.59 -14.90 -7.16
CA ALA A 48 13.58 -13.82 -7.22
C ALA A 48 12.91 -12.45 -7.39
N GLU A 49 11.89 -12.34 -8.25
CA GLU A 49 11.11 -11.11 -8.43
C GLU A 49 10.42 -10.69 -7.12
N ILE A 50 9.73 -11.63 -6.45
CA ILE A 50 9.04 -11.36 -5.17
C ILE A 50 10.04 -10.90 -4.10
N MET A 51 11.19 -11.57 -3.97
CA MET A 51 12.20 -11.20 -2.97
C MET A 51 12.84 -9.84 -3.26
N GLN A 52 13.00 -9.47 -4.53
CA GLN A 52 13.47 -8.13 -4.90
C GLN A 52 12.45 -7.06 -4.49
N LYS A 53 11.15 -7.28 -4.76
CA LYS A 53 10.06 -6.40 -4.33
C LYS A 53 10.00 -6.27 -2.81
N LEU A 54 10.10 -7.39 -2.10
CA LEU A 54 10.13 -7.43 -0.63
C LEU A 54 11.22 -6.52 -0.08
N ARG A 55 12.47 -6.68 -0.53
CA ARG A 55 13.61 -5.86 -0.09
C ARG A 55 13.38 -4.38 -0.36
N ALA A 56 12.92 -4.03 -1.56
CA ALA A 56 12.65 -2.63 -1.90
C ALA A 56 11.59 -2.00 -0.98
N ILE A 57 10.55 -2.76 -0.61
CA ILE A 57 9.52 -2.31 0.32
C ILE A 57 10.08 -2.17 1.73
N THR A 58 10.74 -3.20 2.26
CA THR A 58 11.25 -3.19 3.65
C THR A 58 12.35 -2.15 3.84
N ASP A 59 13.29 -2.02 2.90
CA ASP A 59 14.39 -1.04 2.98
C ASP A 59 13.85 0.40 2.97
N GLN A 60 12.78 0.65 2.21
CA GLN A 60 12.17 1.97 2.13
C GLN A 60 11.32 2.27 3.38
N TRP A 61 10.62 1.29 3.93
CA TRP A 61 9.95 1.45 5.22
C TRP A 61 10.96 1.69 6.35
N ASP A 62 12.01 0.89 6.45
CA ASP A 62 13.05 1.06 7.46
C ASP A 62 13.68 2.46 7.36
N ARG A 63 13.92 2.96 6.14
CA ARG A 63 14.42 4.32 5.93
C ARG A 63 13.46 5.39 6.43
N ASP A 64 12.18 5.31 6.05
CA ASP A 64 11.21 6.36 6.39
C ASP A 64 10.82 6.35 7.87
N PHE A 65 10.77 5.18 8.49
CA PHE A 65 10.40 5.06 9.91
C PHE A 65 11.57 5.29 10.87
N LYS A 66 12.83 5.14 10.41
CA LYS A 66 14.02 5.39 11.23
C LYS A 66 14.00 6.79 11.86
N ASP A 67 13.59 7.78 11.09
CA ASP A 67 13.59 9.20 11.48
C ASP A 67 12.14 9.71 11.69
N LEU A 68 11.24 8.83 12.14
CA LEU A 68 9.84 9.15 12.43
C LEU A 68 9.71 10.24 13.52
N ARG A 69 8.90 11.26 13.23
CA ARG A 69 8.56 12.33 14.17
C ARG A 69 7.41 11.94 15.08
N LYS A 70 7.75 11.45 16.27
CA LYS A 70 6.79 11.09 17.32
C LYS A 70 6.08 12.29 17.96
N ASP A 71 6.51 13.51 17.67
CA ASP A 71 5.91 14.75 18.14
C ASP A 71 4.94 15.36 17.11
N ALA A 72 4.71 14.67 15.99
CA ALA A 72 3.87 15.09 14.88
C ALA A 72 2.65 14.17 14.72
N PRO A 73 1.61 14.62 14.00
CA PRO A 73 0.45 13.79 13.70
C PRO A 73 0.84 12.46 13.04
N PHE A 74 0.37 11.37 13.61
CA PHE A 74 0.54 10.02 13.08
C PHE A 74 -0.84 9.40 12.93
N MET A 75 -1.19 8.92 11.75
CA MET A 75 -2.56 8.52 11.43
C MET A 75 -2.57 7.19 10.69
N ILE A 76 -3.48 6.31 11.06
CA ILE A 76 -3.68 5.02 10.39
C ILE A 76 -5.16 4.89 10.04
N TRP A 77 -5.43 4.49 8.81
CA TRP A 77 -6.76 4.09 8.36
C TRP A 77 -6.78 2.59 8.15
N PHE A 78 -7.72 1.93 8.78
CA PHE A 78 -7.97 0.53 8.65
C PHE A 78 -9.12 0.31 7.68
N PHE A 79 -8.93 -0.63 6.78
CA PHE A 79 -9.97 -1.00 5.84
C PHE A 79 -9.90 -2.49 5.59
N GLN A 80 -10.95 -3.21 5.99
CA GLN A 80 -11.15 -4.62 5.70
C GLN A 80 -12.20 -4.79 4.60
N ASP A 81 -11.94 -5.71 3.68
CA ASP A 81 -12.91 -6.08 2.65
C ASP A 81 -14.09 -6.81 3.31
N ALA A 82 -15.28 -6.27 3.14
CA ALA A 82 -16.53 -6.82 3.67
C ALA A 82 -16.80 -8.27 3.22
N THR A 83 -16.26 -8.65 2.06
CA THR A 83 -16.53 -9.93 1.42
C THR A 83 -15.40 -10.95 1.61
N ASP A 84 -14.23 -10.48 2.04
CA ASP A 84 -13.06 -11.29 2.33
C ASP A 84 -12.31 -10.67 3.53
N PRO A 85 -12.67 -11.04 4.77
CA PRO A 85 -12.08 -10.45 5.98
C PRO A 85 -10.55 -10.58 6.09
N ASP A 86 -9.95 -11.49 5.32
CA ASP A 86 -8.49 -11.67 5.26
C ASP A 86 -7.81 -10.63 4.35
N GLN A 87 -8.58 -9.93 3.50
CA GLN A 87 -8.08 -8.85 2.65
C GLN A 87 -8.24 -7.51 3.34
N ARG A 88 -7.11 -6.88 3.64
CA ARG A 88 -7.05 -5.51 4.17
C ARG A 88 -6.31 -4.58 3.23
N TYR A 89 -6.70 -3.32 3.29
CA TYR A 89 -6.24 -2.24 2.43
C TYR A 89 -5.90 -1.01 3.27
N ASP A 90 -5.20 -1.26 4.36
CA ASP A 90 -4.88 -0.25 5.35
C ASP A 90 -3.96 0.81 4.77
N GLN A 91 -3.96 1.97 5.41
CA GLN A 91 -3.21 3.14 5.00
C GLN A 91 -2.60 3.80 6.23
N ILE A 92 -1.46 4.44 6.07
CA ILE A 92 -0.75 5.11 7.15
C ILE A 92 -0.14 6.41 6.65
N MET A 93 -0.22 7.45 7.46
CA MET A 93 0.40 8.73 7.22
C MET A 93 1.16 9.18 8.46
N PHE A 94 2.38 9.68 8.27
CA PHE A 94 3.23 10.17 9.34
C PHE A 94 4.21 11.22 8.83
N PHE A 95 4.93 11.88 9.74
CA PHE A 95 6.01 12.80 9.40
C PHE A 95 7.35 12.18 9.74
N ALA A 96 8.35 12.37 8.90
CA ALA A 96 9.71 11.92 9.15
C ALA A 96 10.71 13.03 8.81
N ASP A 97 11.82 13.05 9.56
CA ASP A 97 13.00 13.83 9.20
C ASP A 97 13.81 13.05 8.15
N GLY A 98 14.60 13.74 7.34
CA GLY A 98 15.41 13.10 6.29
C GLY A 98 16.02 14.11 5.33
N ASP A 99 16.59 13.62 4.23
CA ASP A 99 16.95 14.44 3.08
C ASP A 99 15.98 14.10 1.94
N PHE A 100 14.90 14.88 1.84
CA PHE A 100 13.86 14.65 0.85
C PHE A 100 14.05 15.55 -0.34
N GLN A 101 13.90 14.97 -1.52
CA GLN A 101 13.87 15.68 -2.79
C GLN A 101 12.63 15.25 -3.59
N SER A 102 11.96 16.21 -4.24
CA SER A 102 10.85 15.92 -5.15
C SER A 102 11.35 15.26 -6.42
N THR A 103 10.50 14.43 -7.00
CA THR A 103 10.75 13.81 -8.31
C THR A 103 10.44 14.80 -9.43
N GLN A 104 9.34 15.54 -9.27
CA GLN A 104 8.96 16.63 -10.16
C GLN A 104 9.88 17.84 -9.98
N LEU A 105 10.07 18.56 -11.09
CA LEU A 105 10.77 19.83 -11.14
C LEU A 105 9.73 20.96 -11.11
N TYR A 106 9.83 21.87 -10.15
CA TYR A 106 8.86 22.96 -9.99
C TYR A 106 9.42 24.24 -10.62
N GLY A 107 8.65 24.84 -11.54
CA GLY A 107 8.99 26.05 -12.28
C GLY A 107 8.82 27.33 -11.45
N ASN A 108 9.55 28.39 -11.82
CA ASN A 108 9.48 29.72 -11.20
C ASN A 108 8.40 30.63 -11.83
N ASP A 109 7.68 30.17 -12.84
CA ASP A 109 6.88 30.98 -13.75
C ASP A 109 5.43 31.22 -13.30
N GLY A 110 5.03 30.71 -12.13
CA GLY A 110 3.68 30.92 -11.59
C GLY A 110 2.56 30.33 -12.46
N VAL A 111 2.92 29.51 -13.45
CA VAL A 111 1.97 28.76 -14.27
C VAL A 111 1.72 27.43 -13.58
N SER A 112 0.45 27.12 -13.33
CA SER A 112 0.09 25.87 -12.68
C SER A 112 0.76 24.70 -13.41
N PRO A 113 1.47 23.81 -12.69
CA PRO A 113 2.14 22.65 -13.26
C PRO A 113 1.19 21.68 -13.97
N PHE A 114 -0.13 21.89 -13.83
CA PHE A 114 -1.16 21.18 -14.59
C PHE A 114 -1.14 21.48 -16.10
N LEU A 115 -0.58 22.60 -16.55
CA LEU A 115 -0.71 23.09 -17.93
C LEU A 115 0.59 23.12 -18.75
N VAL A 116 1.77 22.96 -18.13
CA VAL A 116 3.06 23.08 -18.84
C VAL A 116 3.98 21.90 -18.53
N PRO A 117 4.46 21.16 -19.55
CA PRO A 117 5.38 20.04 -19.35
C PRO A 117 6.74 20.48 -18.77
N PHE A 118 7.07 19.87 -17.63
CA PHE A 118 8.17 20.08 -16.68
C PHE A 118 9.61 20.03 -17.24
N THR A 119 10.04 21.04 -17.99
CA THR A 119 11.40 21.06 -18.56
C THR A 119 12.36 22.11 -17.97
N THR A 120 11.90 23.00 -17.09
CA THR A 120 12.72 24.14 -16.61
C THR A 120 12.70 24.37 -15.09
N GLY A 121 12.20 23.43 -14.29
CA GLY A 121 12.05 23.60 -12.84
C GLY A 121 13.27 23.19 -12.00
N VAL A 122 13.21 23.52 -10.70
CA VAL A 122 14.16 23.07 -9.66
C VAL A 122 13.46 22.03 -8.80
N PRO A 123 14.14 20.93 -8.40
CA PRO A 123 13.54 19.99 -7.45
C PRO A 123 13.37 20.67 -6.09
N ILE A 124 12.26 20.42 -5.43
CA ILE A 124 12.02 20.86 -4.05
C ILE A 124 12.87 19.99 -3.15
N ARG A 125 13.55 20.62 -2.19
CA ARG A 125 14.31 19.94 -1.14
C ARG A 125 13.80 20.38 0.21
N GLY A 126 13.78 19.45 1.16
CA GLY A 126 13.38 19.74 2.52
C GLY A 126 13.83 18.62 3.44
N ASN A 127 13.95 18.95 4.72
CA ASN A 127 14.44 18.01 5.73
C ASN A 127 13.32 17.27 6.46
N ILE A 128 12.05 17.58 6.14
CA ILE A 128 10.87 16.98 6.74
C ILE A 128 9.89 16.66 5.62
N ALA A 129 9.28 15.48 5.68
CA ALA A 129 8.21 15.13 4.78
C ALA A 129 7.05 14.45 5.51
N ARG A 130 5.85 14.74 5.04
CA ARG A 130 4.64 13.96 5.30
C ARG A 130 4.64 12.77 4.34
N ILE A 131 4.69 11.56 4.88
CA ILE A 131 4.81 10.31 4.14
C ILE A 131 3.51 9.55 4.29
N TYR A 132 3.03 9.00 3.18
CA TYR A 132 1.84 8.16 3.14
C TYR A 132 2.17 6.83 2.48
N TYR A 133 1.63 5.76 3.05
CA TYR A 133 1.55 4.44 2.43
C TYR A 133 0.11 3.95 2.40
N GLY A 134 -0.25 3.28 1.32
CA GLY A 134 -1.56 2.67 1.16
C GLY A 134 -1.68 2.05 -0.22
N GLN A 135 -2.73 1.28 -0.47
CA GLN A 135 -2.94 0.77 -1.81
C GLN A 135 -3.43 1.86 -2.75
N ALA A 136 -2.81 1.97 -3.92
CA ALA A 136 -3.24 2.85 -4.99
C ALA A 136 -4.48 2.29 -5.69
N ARG A 137 -5.26 3.20 -6.27
CA ARG A 137 -6.23 2.90 -7.30
C ARG A 137 -5.52 3.00 -8.66
N VAL A 138 -5.39 1.88 -9.36
CA VAL A 138 -4.89 1.93 -10.74
C VAL A 138 -6.00 2.48 -11.62
N TYR A 139 -5.70 3.56 -12.33
CA TYR A 139 -6.66 4.21 -13.22
C TYR A 139 -6.97 3.27 -14.38
N ALA A 140 -8.13 2.61 -14.33
CA ALA A 140 -8.80 2.12 -15.52
C ALA A 140 -9.66 3.27 -16.07
N PRO A 141 -9.76 3.46 -17.40
CA PRO A 141 -10.71 4.38 -18.00
C PRO A 141 -12.15 3.89 -17.73
N MET A 142 -12.61 4.10 -16.50
CA MET A 142 -13.97 3.81 -16.09
C MET A 142 -14.81 5.10 -16.23
N PRO A 143 -16.09 4.98 -16.63
CA PRO A 143 -16.98 6.12 -16.67
C PRO A 143 -17.06 6.81 -15.29
N ALA A 144 -17.18 8.14 -15.31
CA ALA A 144 -17.06 9.03 -14.14
C ALA A 144 -18.05 8.76 -12.99
N SER A 145 -19.02 7.85 -13.15
CA SER A 145 -20.05 7.52 -12.16
C SER A 145 -19.62 6.52 -11.08
N PHE A 146 -18.36 6.07 -11.06
CA PHE A 146 -17.88 5.04 -10.12
C PHE A 146 -16.65 5.50 -9.33
N ILE A 147 -16.86 6.42 -8.38
CA ILE A 147 -15.80 7.06 -7.55
C ILE A 147 -15.77 6.41 -6.16
N TYR A 148 -15.73 5.08 -6.08
CA TYR A 148 -15.87 4.42 -4.78
C TYR A 148 -14.75 3.42 -4.43
N PRO A 149 -14.40 3.26 -3.13
CA PRO A 149 -13.23 2.49 -2.69
C PRO A 149 -13.26 0.98 -3.00
N TRP A 150 -14.42 0.38 -3.26
CA TRP A 150 -14.62 -1.07 -3.38
C TRP A 150 -14.22 -1.69 -4.73
N PHE A 151 -13.72 -0.91 -5.69
CA PHE A 151 -13.44 -1.40 -7.05
C PHE A 151 -12.17 -2.26 -7.20
N GLN A 152 -11.40 -2.48 -6.14
CA GLN A 152 -10.26 -3.39 -6.21
C GLN A 152 -10.65 -4.86 -6.39
N LYS A 153 -11.89 -5.23 -6.06
CA LYS A 153 -12.39 -6.60 -6.22
C LYS A 153 -12.39 -7.10 -7.68
N GLY A 154 -12.44 -6.18 -8.65
CA GLY A 154 -12.31 -6.51 -10.08
C GLY A 154 -10.89 -6.41 -10.63
N GLN A 155 -9.94 -5.87 -9.84
CA GLN A 155 -8.56 -5.72 -10.27
C GLN A 155 -7.75 -6.97 -9.95
N ASP A 156 -7.04 -7.49 -10.94
CA ASP A 156 -6.08 -8.58 -10.77
C ASP A 156 -5.08 -8.22 -9.65
N SER A 157 -4.87 -9.14 -8.72
CA SER A 157 -3.93 -8.99 -7.59
C SER A 157 -2.52 -8.57 -8.04
N ARG A 158 -2.10 -8.96 -9.24
CA ARG A 158 -0.81 -8.60 -9.85
C ARG A 158 -0.73 -7.15 -10.31
N ASP A 159 -1.87 -6.56 -10.62
CA ASP A 159 -1.96 -5.18 -11.08
C ASP A 159 -2.14 -4.18 -9.95
N ARG A 160 -2.54 -4.65 -8.75
CA ARG A 160 -2.66 -3.79 -7.57
C ARG A 160 -1.32 -3.16 -7.21
N VAL A 161 -1.37 -1.92 -6.75
CA VAL A 161 -0.18 -1.10 -6.52
C VAL A 161 -0.14 -0.68 -5.06
N LEU A 162 0.99 -0.90 -4.41
CA LEU A 162 1.33 -0.17 -3.20
C LEU A 162 1.80 1.22 -3.60
N SER A 163 1.15 2.24 -3.05
CA SER A 163 1.49 3.64 -3.21
C SER A 163 2.40 4.09 -2.07
N ARG A 164 3.33 4.98 -2.39
CA ARG A 164 4.06 5.79 -1.42
C ARG A 164 4.00 7.24 -1.89
N ARG A 165 3.35 8.12 -1.12
CA ARG A 165 3.40 9.58 -1.36
C ARG A 165 4.36 10.23 -0.38
N ARG A 166 5.02 11.29 -0.85
CA ARG A 166 5.83 12.17 -0.01
C ARG A 166 5.42 13.61 -0.29
N HIS A 167 5.18 14.37 0.76
CA HIS A 167 4.98 15.80 0.70
C HIS A 167 6.07 16.47 1.51
N ILE A 168 6.99 17.12 0.82
CA ILE A 168 8.13 17.82 1.42
C ILE A 168 7.64 19.13 2.01
N LEU A 169 7.84 19.31 3.31
CA LEU A 169 7.47 20.55 3.96
C LEU A 169 8.45 21.63 3.53
N THR A 170 7.94 22.72 2.96
CA THR A 170 8.74 23.80 2.39
C THR A 170 8.07 25.14 2.60
N SER A 171 8.87 26.19 2.80
CA SER A 171 8.42 27.57 2.84
C SER A 171 8.83 28.36 1.60
N ASP A 172 9.19 27.67 0.51
CA ASP A 172 9.61 28.31 -0.74
C ASP A 172 8.45 29.13 -1.34
N PRO A 173 8.54 30.48 -1.35
CA PRO A 173 7.45 31.34 -1.78
C PRO A 173 7.20 31.30 -3.28
N ARG A 174 8.05 30.59 -4.04
CA ARG A 174 7.93 30.46 -5.51
C ARG A 174 6.98 29.35 -5.91
N LEU A 175 6.60 28.49 -4.98
CA LEU A 175 5.71 27.35 -5.22
C LEU A 175 4.25 27.74 -5.04
N ASP A 176 3.36 27.02 -5.71
CA ASP A 176 1.93 27.07 -5.43
C ASP A 176 1.69 26.76 -3.95
N ILE A 177 0.89 27.60 -3.29
CA ILE A 177 0.53 27.44 -1.88
C ILE A 177 -0.43 26.26 -1.79
N TRP A 178 0.08 25.12 -1.34
CA TRP A 178 -0.71 23.94 -1.07
C TRP A 178 -0.06 23.08 0.05
N PRO A 179 -0.81 22.68 1.10
CA PRO A 179 -2.14 23.18 1.42
C PRO A 179 -2.10 24.64 1.89
N ASP A 180 -3.17 25.42 1.64
CA ASP A 180 -3.24 26.83 2.06
C ASP A 180 -3.32 26.92 3.59
N PRO A 181 -2.30 27.50 4.27
CA PRO A 181 -2.30 27.64 5.72
C PRO A 181 -3.44 28.50 6.25
N ALA A 182 -3.97 29.44 5.44
CA ALA A 182 -5.05 30.33 5.84
C ALA A 182 -6.42 29.65 5.75
N ASN A 183 -6.53 28.58 4.94
CA ASN A 183 -7.78 27.87 4.72
C ASN A 183 -7.54 26.38 4.45
N ILE A 184 -6.97 25.70 5.45
CA ILE A 184 -6.58 24.29 5.35
C ILE A 184 -7.80 23.42 5.05
N ALA A 185 -8.91 23.64 5.77
CA ALA A 185 -10.16 22.92 5.55
C ALA A 185 -10.60 23.03 4.09
N ALA A 186 -10.72 24.23 3.52
CA ALA A 186 -11.12 24.37 2.11
C ALA A 186 -10.07 23.79 1.15
N THR A 187 -8.78 23.80 1.48
CA THR A 187 -7.77 23.23 0.59
C THR A 187 -7.97 21.73 0.36
N PHE A 188 -8.44 21.02 1.39
CA PHE A 188 -8.74 19.60 1.31
C PHE A 188 -10.23 19.29 1.03
N ASP A 189 -11.14 20.24 1.29
CA ASP A 189 -12.60 20.06 1.16
C ASP A 189 -13.18 20.67 -0.12
N THR A 190 -12.47 21.61 -0.77
CA THR A 190 -13.01 22.47 -1.85
C THR A 190 -13.79 21.63 -2.85
N PRO A 191 -15.14 21.66 -2.88
CA PRO A 191 -15.92 20.85 -3.82
C PRO A 191 -15.57 21.31 -5.21
N ALA A 192 -14.54 20.71 -5.77
CA ALA A 192 -13.98 21.18 -7.00
C ALA A 192 -15.04 20.88 -8.07
N PRO A 193 -15.13 21.69 -9.13
CA PRO A 193 -16.21 21.60 -10.11
C PRO A 193 -16.33 20.19 -10.71
N THR A 194 -15.28 19.38 -10.59
CA THR A 194 -15.40 17.92 -10.52
C THR A 194 -14.67 17.39 -9.28
N PRO A 195 -15.18 16.35 -8.58
CA PRO A 195 -14.48 15.70 -7.47
C PRO A 195 -13.01 15.38 -7.78
N PHE A 196 -12.67 15.14 -9.06
CA PHE A 196 -11.33 14.83 -9.54
C PHE A 196 -10.25 15.89 -9.24
N ASP A 197 -10.59 17.17 -9.06
CA ASP A 197 -9.58 18.24 -8.98
C ASP A 197 -8.90 18.34 -7.60
N ILE A 198 -9.61 18.15 -6.48
CA ILE A 198 -8.96 18.09 -5.15
C ILE A 198 -8.04 16.87 -5.06
N TYR A 199 -8.54 15.73 -5.55
CA TYR A 199 -7.85 14.44 -5.49
C TYR A 199 -6.58 14.48 -6.32
N ARG A 200 -6.64 15.18 -7.46
CA ARG A 200 -5.45 15.49 -8.24
C ARG A 200 -4.47 16.32 -7.43
N LYS A 201 -4.85 17.37 -6.70
CA LYS A 201 -3.88 18.23 -5.99
C LYS A 201 -3.07 17.49 -4.92
N ASN A 202 -3.73 16.74 -4.01
CA ASN A 202 -3.01 15.98 -2.97
C ASN A 202 -2.15 14.85 -3.57
N ASP A 203 -2.53 14.31 -4.71
CA ASP A 203 -1.68 13.34 -5.39
C ASP A 203 -0.57 14.03 -6.21
N PHE A 204 -0.83 15.22 -6.76
CA PHE A 204 0.00 15.91 -7.73
C PHE A 204 1.18 16.63 -7.09
N TYR A 205 0.94 17.38 -6.01
CA TYR A 205 1.99 18.10 -5.31
C TYR A 205 2.84 17.14 -4.48
N GLU A 206 4.16 17.25 -4.58
CA GLU A 206 5.14 16.54 -3.74
C GLU A 206 5.62 17.42 -2.58
N HIS A 207 4.91 18.51 -2.28
CA HIS A 207 5.24 19.46 -1.23
C HIS A 207 4.02 19.83 -0.39
N ASP A 208 4.30 20.33 0.82
CA ASP A 208 3.34 20.99 1.68
C ASP A 208 3.89 22.38 2.05
N SER A 209 3.13 23.46 1.80
CA SER A 209 3.46 24.80 2.28
C SER A 209 3.20 25.00 3.78
N LEU A 210 2.59 24.01 4.43
CA LEU A 210 2.31 24.03 5.85
C LEU A 210 3.52 23.57 6.66
N SER A 211 4.00 24.43 7.56
CA SER A 211 5.10 24.07 8.46
C SER A 211 4.71 22.94 9.41
N LEU A 212 5.69 22.22 9.95
CA LEU A 212 5.43 21.17 10.94
C LEU A 212 4.75 21.74 12.19
N ALA A 213 5.14 22.95 12.61
CA ALA A 213 4.52 23.63 13.75
C ALA A 213 3.04 23.90 13.49
N HIS A 214 2.67 24.30 12.27
CA HIS A 214 1.27 24.48 11.89
C HIS A 214 0.52 23.15 11.84
N TRP A 215 1.10 22.08 11.28
CA TRP A 215 0.51 20.74 11.28
C TRP A 215 0.11 20.27 12.69
N LYS A 216 0.89 20.61 13.71
CA LYS A 216 0.59 20.25 15.11
C LYS A 216 -0.56 21.03 15.74
N ILE A 217 -0.96 22.15 15.17
CA ILE A 217 -2.00 23.04 15.71
C ILE A 217 -3.17 23.23 14.74
N VAL A 218 -3.24 22.43 13.68
CA VAL A 218 -4.36 22.48 12.73
C VAL A 218 -5.65 22.24 13.49
N ASP A 219 -6.64 23.08 13.20
CA ASP A 219 -7.94 23.02 13.85
C ASP A 219 -8.61 21.64 13.64
N ARG A 220 -9.30 21.18 14.69
CA ARG A 220 -10.04 19.92 14.68
C ARG A 220 -10.94 19.77 13.46
N THR A 221 -11.67 20.81 13.07
CA THR A 221 -12.62 20.76 11.96
C THR A 221 -11.94 20.56 10.60
N ALA A 222 -10.66 20.91 10.48
CA ALA A 222 -9.88 20.63 9.27
C ALA A 222 -9.41 19.17 9.23
N TYR A 223 -9.19 18.53 10.39
CA TYR A 223 -8.96 17.09 10.45
C TYR A 223 -10.24 16.30 10.18
N ASP A 224 -11.33 16.62 10.88
CA ASP A 224 -12.61 15.90 10.84
C ASP A 224 -13.35 16.12 9.51
N GLY A 225 -12.92 15.38 8.48
CA GLY A 225 -13.43 15.47 7.12
C GLY A 225 -12.33 15.87 6.14
N PRO A 226 -11.93 17.15 6.04
CA PRO A 226 -11.10 17.60 4.93
C PRO A 226 -9.77 16.86 4.80
N ILE A 227 -8.88 16.99 5.79
CA ILE A 227 -7.54 16.35 5.74
C ILE A 227 -7.68 14.85 5.66
N LEU A 228 -8.53 14.26 6.50
CA LEU A 228 -8.66 12.82 6.60
C LEU A 228 -9.22 12.23 5.29
N ASN A 229 -10.28 12.81 4.73
CA ASN A 229 -10.85 12.36 3.46
C ASN A 229 -9.87 12.63 2.29
N GLY A 230 -9.28 13.82 2.25
CA GLY A 230 -8.32 14.19 1.22
C GLY A 230 -7.05 13.33 1.23
N CYS A 231 -6.63 12.86 2.40
CA CYS A 231 -5.46 12.01 2.56
C CYS A 231 -5.77 10.52 2.42
N PHE A 232 -6.94 10.03 2.86
CA PHE A 232 -7.16 8.60 3.04
C PHE A 232 -8.42 8.03 2.40
N ASP A 233 -9.54 8.76 2.36
CA ASP A 233 -10.78 8.26 1.72
C ASP A 233 -10.52 7.89 0.26
N LEU A 234 -9.59 8.61 -0.36
CA LEU A 234 -9.22 8.42 -1.74
C LEU A 234 -7.79 7.95 -1.81
N ARG A 235 -7.70 6.62 -1.88
CA ARG A 235 -6.53 5.88 -2.31
C ARG A 235 -5.86 6.59 -3.47
N THR A 236 -4.55 6.75 -3.38
CA THR A 236 -3.74 7.42 -4.40
C THR A 236 -4.08 6.92 -5.80
N ILE A 237 -4.30 7.83 -6.74
CA ILE A 237 -4.52 7.45 -8.13
C ILE A 237 -3.16 7.22 -8.80
N PHE A 238 -3.02 6.05 -9.42
CA PHE A 238 -1.87 5.68 -10.24
C PHE A 238 -2.34 5.43 -11.67
N ASP A 239 -1.94 6.27 -12.62
CA ASP A 239 -2.24 6.07 -14.04
C ASP A 239 -0.97 5.65 -14.77
N THR A 240 -0.95 4.40 -15.24
CA THR A 240 0.17 3.85 -16.03
C THR A 240 0.49 4.64 -17.30
N ARG A 241 -0.42 5.50 -17.77
CA ARG A 241 -0.28 6.33 -18.96
C ARG A 241 0.21 7.73 -18.64
N ASP A 242 0.15 8.14 -17.37
CA ASP A 242 0.62 9.45 -16.92
C ASP A 242 1.93 9.28 -16.12
N PRO A 243 3.09 9.63 -16.70
CA PRO A 243 4.37 9.54 -16.00
C PRO A 243 4.41 10.40 -14.73
N ASN A 244 3.56 11.43 -14.61
CA ASN A 244 3.43 12.25 -13.41
C ASN A 244 2.70 11.54 -12.25
N THR A 245 2.43 10.24 -12.37
CA THR A 245 1.95 9.43 -11.25
C THR A 245 3.00 8.42 -10.78
N PHE A 246 4.12 8.28 -11.50
CA PHE A 246 5.15 7.28 -11.20
C PHE A 246 5.91 7.57 -9.92
N GLN A 247 6.01 8.83 -9.49
CA GLN A 247 6.61 9.17 -8.20
C GLN A 247 5.85 8.57 -7.00
N ARG A 248 4.61 8.12 -7.21
CA ARG A 248 3.76 7.49 -6.20
C ARG A 248 3.87 5.97 -6.20
N LEU A 249 4.45 5.38 -7.25
CA LEU A 249 4.58 3.94 -7.37
C LEU A 249 5.67 3.43 -6.42
N MET A 250 5.23 2.70 -5.39
CA MET A 250 6.16 1.96 -4.52
C MET A 250 6.45 0.58 -5.12
N CYS A 251 5.40 -0.21 -5.33
CA CYS A 251 5.53 -1.56 -5.87
C CYS A 251 4.23 -2.05 -6.53
N ARG A 252 4.32 -2.74 -7.66
CA ARG A 252 3.20 -3.48 -8.27
C ARG A 252 3.10 -4.90 -7.72
N GLY A 253 1.89 -5.46 -7.73
CA GLY A 253 1.59 -6.81 -7.27
C GLY A 253 1.45 -6.92 -5.76
N VAL A 254 1.09 -5.84 -5.07
CA VAL A 254 0.80 -5.88 -3.62
C VAL A 254 -0.71 -5.97 -3.47
N SER A 255 -1.22 -7.16 -3.17
CA SER A 255 -2.67 -7.40 -3.23
C SER A 255 -3.40 -7.07 -1.94
N SER A 256 -2.75 -7.21 -0.79
CA SER A 256 -3.24 -6.84 0.54
C SER A 256 -2.17 -6.05 1.29
N LEU A 257 -2.60 -5.13 2.15
CA LEU A 257 -1.75 -4.44 3.12
C LEU A 257 -2.51 -4.34 4.44
N THR A 258 -2.00 -5.04 5.44
CA THR A 258 -2.47 -5.03 6.82
C THR A 258 -1.45 -4.28 7.65
N ILE A 259 -1.90 -3.29 8.39
CA ILE A 259 -1.14 -2.53 9.37
C ILE A 259 -1.69 -2.89 10.74
N GLN A 260 -0.79 -3.18 11.67
CA GLN A 260 -1.14 -3.37 13.07
C GLN A 260 -0.09 -2.68 13.92
N TRP A 261 -0.46 -2.27 15.13
CA TRP A 261 0.51 -1.84 16.11
C TRP A 261 0.52 -2.74 17.34
N ALA A 262 1.68 -2.80 17.98
CA ALA A 262 1.84 -3.52 19.23
C ALA A 262 1.41 -2.65 20.41
N TYR A 263 0.68 -3.26 21.34
CA TYR A 263 0.42 -2.69 22.66
C TYR A 263 0.57 -3.75 23.75
N TRP A 264 0.81 -3.31 24.97
CA TRP A 264 0.88 -4.18 26.13
C TRP A 264 -0.52 -4.35 26.72
N ASP A 265 -1.00 -5.59 26.80
CA ASP A 265 -2.26 -5.89 27.46
C ASP A 265 -2.00 -6.31 28.91
N PRO A 266 -2.38 -5.50 29.91
CA PRO A 266 -2.16 -5.82 31.30
C PRO A 266 -3.04 -6.98 31.81
N ALA A 267 -4.18 -7.26 31.17
CA ALA A 267 -5.06 -8.35 31.59
C ALA A 267 -4.45 -9.73 31.28
N TYR A 268 -3.78 -9.85 30.13
CA TYR A 268 -3.12 -11.08 29.69
C TYR A 268 -1.60 -11.09 29.90
N ASN A 269 -1.03 -9.98 30.36
CA ASN A 269 0.41 -9.80 30.60
C ASN A 269 1.27 -10.18 29.37
N ARG A 270 0.83 -9.76 28.18
CA ARG A 270 1.50 -10.04 26.89
C ARG A 270 1.28 -8.91 25.88
N PHE A 271 2.09 -8.89 24.82
CA PHE A 271 1.87 -7.99 23.69
C PHE A 271 0.75 -8.50 22.79
N HIS A 272 -0.13 -7.60 22.37
CA HIS A 272 -1.17 -7.83 21.38
C HIS A 272 -0.98 -6.92 20.16
N TRP A 273 -1.55 -7.36 19.03
CA TRP A 273 -1.56 -6.60 17.77
C TRP A 273 -2.95 -6.02 17.54
N PHE A 274 -3.01 -4.70 17.36
CA PHE A 274 -4.26 -3.99 17.08
C PHE A 274 -4.24 -3.36 15.67
N PRO A 275 -5.34 -3.41 14.92
CA PRO A 275 -6.53 -4.23 15.14
C PRO A 275 -6.31 -5.66 14.63
N SER A 276 -6.88 -6.63 15.33
CA SER A 276 -6.92 -8.06 14.96
C SER A 276 -8.35 -8.50 14.63
N ASN A 277 -8.49 -9.46 13.71
CA ASN A 277 -9.75 -10.16 13.41
C ASN A 277 -10.14 -11.18 14.48
N ASP A 278 -9.13 -11.66 15.21
CA ASP A 278 -9.23 -12.64 16.28
C ASP A 278 -8.17 -12.24 17.34
N PRO A 279 -8.49 -11.26 18.20
CA PRO A 279 -7.60 -10.79 19.26
C PRO A 279 -7.14 -11.84 20.26
N ASP A 280 -7.99 -12.81 20.62
CA ASP A 280 -7.67 -13.82 21.64
C ASP A 280 -7.09 -15.13 21.08
N GLY A 281 -7.30 -15.40 19.79
CA GLY A 281 -6.78 -16.53 19.03
C GLY A 281 -7.66 -17.78 19.10
N ASP A 282 -8.93 -17.66 19.47
CA ASP A 282 -9.86 -18.78 19.63
C ASP A 282 -10.59 -19.17 18.34
N GLY A 283 -10.46 -18.37 17.28
CA GLY A 283 -11.10 -18.57 15.97
C GLY A 283 -12.55 -18.08 15.88
N ASP A 284 -13.10 -17.47 16.93
CA ASP A 284 -14.39 -16.79 16.92
C ASP A 284 -14.20 -15.33 16.48
N PRO A 285 -14.76 -14.90 15.33
CA PRO A 285 -14.63 -13.51 14.90
C PRO A 285 -15.45 -12.53 15.76
N SER A 286 -16.22 -12.98 16.76
CA SER A 286 -17.09 -12.14 17.58
C SER A 286 -16.34 -11.08 18.41
N ASP A 287 -15.07 -11.34 18.71
CA ASP A 287 -14.18 -10.42 19.41
C ASP A 287 -13.37 -9.50 18.45
N SER A 288 -13.61 -9.62 17.13
CA SER A 288 -12.93 -8.84 16.11
C SER A 288 -13.09 -7.33 16.35
N HIS A 289 -11.96 -6.62 16.30
CA HIS A 289 -11.94 -5.16 16.36
C HIS A 289 -12.70 -4.48 15.21
N PHE A 290 -13.02 -5.22 14.14
CA PHE A 290 -13.78 -4.72 13.01
C PHE A 290 -15.30 -4.87 13.17
N GLN A 291 -15.77 -5.79 14.02
CA GLN A 291 -17.21 -6.01 14.23
C GLN A 291 -17.87 -4.91 15.06
N LEU A 292 -17.12 -4.31 16.00
CA LEU A 292 -17.62 -3.33 16.96
C LEU A 292 -18.05 -1.99 16.32
N MET A 293 -17.64 -1.71 15.08
CA MET A 293 -17.96 -0.46 14.37
C MET A 293 -19.40 -0.39 13.85
N LEU A 294 -20.09 -1.53 13.76
CA LEU A 294 -21.50 -1.58 13.36
C LEU A 294 -22.47 -1.08 14.46
N ILE A 295 -21.96 -0.85 15.68
CA ILE A 295 -22.80 -0.73 16.89
C ILE A 295 -23.24 0.72 17.21
N ASN A 296 -22.61 1.76 16.63
CA ASN A 296 -22.96 3.16 16.91
C ASN A 296 -24.27 3.66 16.26
N GLY A 297 -25.21 2.77 15.94
CA GLY A 297 -26.57 3.14 15.55
C GLY A 297 -26.69 3.86 14.21
N TYR A 298 -25.62 3.97 13.43
CA TYR A 298 -25.75 4.25 12.00
C TYR A 298 -26.43 3.04 11.37
N PRO A 299 -27.71 3.16 10.92
CA PRO A 299 -28.33 2.05 10.23
C PRO A 299 -27.42 1.69 9.07
N ALA A 300 -27.09 0.41 8.93
CA ALA A 300 -26.49 -0.14 7.72
C ALA A 300 -27.14 0.60 6.55
N SER A 301 -26.36 1.42 5.85
CA SER A 301 -26.92 2.33 4.86
C SER A 301 -27.87 1.53 3.97
N PRO A 302 -29.12 1.96 3.77
CA PRO A 302 -30.07 1.22 2.95
C PRO A 302 -29.59 1.07 1.50
N ASP A 303 -28.53 1.79 1.13
CA ASP A 303 -27.79 1.60 -0.11
C ASP A 303 -26.93 0.31 -0.01
N PRO A 304 -27.24 -0.77 -0.76
CA PRO A 304 -26.55 -2.05 -0.68
C PRO A 304 -25.04 -1.99 -1.00
N GLY A 305 -24.53 -0.84 -1.46
CA GLY A 305 -23.10 -0.57 -1.62
C GLY A 305 -22.39 0.01 -0.39
N TYR A 306 -23.12 0.47 0.63
CA TYR A 306 -22.57 1.19 1.80
C TYR A 306 -22.70 0.47 3.13
N ALA A 307 -23.50 -0.60 3.21
CA ALA A 307 -23.92 -1.22 4.46
C ALA A 307 -22.85 -2.01 5.24
N ASN A 308 -21.64 -2.22 4.70
CA ASN A 308 -20.68 -3.16 5.29
C ASN A 308 -19.22 -2.68 5.26
N PHE A 309 -18.92 -1.40 5.53
CA PHE A 309 -17.51 -1.01 5.66
C PHE A 309 -16.97 -1.32 7.04
N ASN A 310 -16.11 -2.34 7.10
CA ASN A 310 -15.25 -2.60 8.25
C ASN A 310 -14.02 -1.70 8.15
N ALA A 311 -14.24 -0.39 8.27
CA ALA A 311 -13.19 0.61 8.15
C ALA A 311 -13.27 1.64 9.28
N PHE A 312 -12.11 2.10 9.73
CA PHE A 312 -12.01 3.10 10.78
C PHE A 312 -10.63 3.72 10.85
N GLY A 313 -10.54 4.86 11.51
CA GLY A 313 -9.31 5.59 11.70
C GLY A 313 -8.70 5.38 13.08
N THR A 314 -7.45 5.78 13.20
CA THR A 314 -6.91 6.22 14.48
C THR A 314 -5.88 7.30 14.22
N PHE A 315 -5.56 8.05 15.25
CA PHE A 315 -4.53 9.07 15.18
C PHE A 315 -3.85 9.26 16.54
N PHE A 316 -2.62 9.75 16.48
CA PHE A 316 -1.74 10.00 17.61
C PHE A 316 -1.15 11.41 17.46
N ASN A 317 -0.95 12.09 18.58
CA ASN A 317 -0.38 13.44 18.64
C ASN A 317 -1.14 14.49 17.82
N ILE A 318 -2.46 14.39 17.79
CA ILE A 318 -3.34 15.46 17.27
C ILE A 318 -3.99 16.13 18.48
N PRO A 319 -4.03 17.47 18.57
CA PRO A 319 -4.72 18.14 19.67
C PRO A 319 -6.22 17.95 19.51
N THR A 320 -6.84 17.05 20.27
CA THR A 320 -8.30 16.84 20.19
C THR A 320 -8.92 16.49 21.52
N ASP A 321 -10.12 17.01 21.77
CA ASP A 321 -11.03 16.52 22.80
C ASP A 321 -11.99 15.44 22.28
N GLN A 322 -12.43 15.42 21.00
CA GLN A 322 -13.07 14.27 20.29
C GLN A 322 -12.98 14.46 18.75
N ILE A 323 -12.84 13.41 17.93
CA ILE A 323 -13.04 13.45 16.45
C ILE A 323 -14.10 12.40 16.13
N ASN A 324 -15.20 12.80 15.47
CA ASN A 324 -16.42 12.00 15.41
C ASN A 324 -16.35 10.87 14.35
N TYR A 325 -15.60 11.05 13.25
CA TYR A 325 -15.62 10.10 12.13
C TYR A 325 -14.50 9.06 12.17
N TRP A 326 -13.33 9.43 12.67
CA TRP A 326 -12.16 8.54 12.69
C TRP A 326 -11.93 7.89 14.03
N GLY A 327 -12.53 8.40 15.12
CA GLY A 327 -12.34 7.90 16.47
C GLY A 327 -10.93 8.23 17.00
N PRO A 328 -10.77 9.10 18.01
CA PRO A 328 -9.54 9.10 18.79
C PRO A 328 -9.26 7.70 19.32
N ILE A 329 -8.00 7.45 19.66
CA ILE A 329 -7.59 6.29 20.46
C ILE A 329 -8.62 6.03 21.57
N TYR A 330 -9.08 7.08 22.25
CA TYR A 330 -10.11 7.04 23.29
C TYR A 330 -11.44 6.40 22.89
N ASP A 331 -11.97 6.69 21.69
CA ASP A 331 -13.23 6.11 21.24
C ASP A 331 -13.05 4.64 20.81
N MET A 332 -11.85 4.29 20.34
CA MET A 332 -11.46 2.89 20.15
C MET A 332 -11.35 2.14 21.49
N MET A 333 -11.05 2.83 22.60
CA MET A 333 -10.96 2.22 23.94
C MET A 333 -12.31 1.68 24.41
N TYR A 334 -13.40 2.41 24.14
CA TYR A 334 -14.73 2.00 24.59
C TYR A 334 -15.17 0.70 23.92
N ASN A 335 -14.78 0.52 22.66
CA ASN A 335 -15.19 -0.63 21.86
C ASN A 335 -14.24 -1.83 22.02
N SER A 336 -12.91 -1.60 22.06
CA SER A 336 -11.92 -2.69 22.15
C SER A 336 -11.72 -3.25 23.57
N GLY A 337 -12.24 -2.59 24.60
CA GLY A 337 -11.98 -2.95 26.00
C GLY A 337 -10.55 -2.63 26.48
N VAL A 338 -9.70 -2.05 25.62
CA VAL A 338 -8.32 -1.66 25.96
C VAL A 338 -8.25 -0.15 26.15
N ASN A 339 -7.89 0.30 27.36
CA ASN A 339 -7.74 1.72 27.67
C ASN A 339 -6.31 2.20 27.36
N PHE A 340 -6.15 2.91 26.24
CA PHE A 340 -4.91 3.54 25.83
C PHE A 340 -4.87 4.99 26.34
N SER A 341 -3.80 5.40 27.02
CA SER A 341 -3.69 6.77 27.50
C SER A 341 -3.58 7.79 26.34
N ALA A 342 -3.94 9.06 26.58
CA ALA A 342 -3.87 10.10 25.56
C ALA A 342 -2.43 10.37 25.06
N ASP A 343 -1.43 10.02 25.89
CA ASP A 343 0.00 10.05 25.58
C ASP A 343 0.53 8.71 25.02
N PHE A 344 -0.35 7.73 24.79
CA PHE A 344 0.04 6.47 24.17
C PHE A 344 0.60 6.72 22.77
N PHE A 345 1.75 6.10 22.50
CA PHE A 345 2.33 6.03 21.17
C PHE A 345 2.76 4.59 20.91
N PRO A 346 2.59 4.06 19.68
CA PRO A 346 2.86 2.65 19.45
C PRO A 346 4.35 2.32 19.58
N ARG A 347 4.66 1.16 20.18
CA ARG A 347 6.05 0.70 20.33
C ARG A 347 6.58 -0.02 19.09
N ALA A 348 5.70 -0.66 18.34
CA ALA A 348 6.05 -1.32 17.09
C ALA A 348 4.87 -1.27 16.12
N ILE A 349 5.17 -1.21 14.83
CA ILE A 349 4.22 -1.34 13.73
C ILE A 349 4.56 -2.61 12.95
N LYS A 350 3.56 -3.42 12.68
CA LYS A 350 3.66 -4.63 11.88
C LYS A 350 2.91 -4.42 10.56
N PHE A 351 3.62 -4.63 9.47
CA PHE A 351 3.07 -4.67 8.12
C PHE A 351 2.97 -6.12 7.68
N THR A 352 1.78 -6.58 7.34
CA THR A 352 1.56 -7.87 6.69
C THR A 352 1.00 -7.63 5.30
N PHE A 353 1.61 -8.20 4.26
CA PHE A 353 1.23 -7.91 2.88
C PHE A 353 1.50 -9.10 1.96
N THR A 354 0.68 -9.24 0.94
CA THR A 354 0.80 -10.31 -0.07
C THR A 354 1.42 -9.77 -1.35
N LEU A 355 2.54 -10.36 -1.76
CA LEU A 355 3.24 -10.04 -3.00
C LEU A 355 3.01 -11.07 -4.09
N HIS A 356 2.71 -10.57 -5.28
CA HIS A 356 2.53 -11.32 -6.51
C HIS A 356 3.67 -11.03 -7.49
N GLU A 357 3.98 -12.04 -8.29
CA GLU A 357 4.94 -11.94 -9.39
C GLU A 357 4.21 -11.65 -10.71
N SER A 358 4.93 -11.09 -11.68
CA SER A 358 4.33 -10.58 -12.93
C SER A 358 3.74 -11.65 -13.86
N LYS A 359 4.19 -12.90 -13.80
CA LYS A 359 3.91 -13.99 -14.75
C LYS A 359 2.92 -15.06 -14.27
N ASP A 360 2.31 -14.91 -13.10
CA ASP A 360 1.30 -15.84 -12.53
C ASP A 360 1.75 -17.32 -12.39
N ILE A 361 3.04 -17.55 -12.16
CA ILE A 361 3.66 -18.82 -11.77
C ILE A 361 3.32 -19.16 -10.31
N ILE A 362 3.20 -18.15 -9.44
CA ILE A 362 2.79 -18.29 -8.03
C ILE A 362 1.46 -17.53 -7.86
N LYS A 363 0.35 -18.25 -8.07
CA LYS A 363 -1.00 -17.66 -8.22
C LYS A 363 -1.50 -16.91 -6.99
N ASP A 364 -1.23 -17.45 -5.80
CA ASP A 364 -1.73 -16.89 -4.54
C ASP A 364 -0.77 -15.82 -3.98
N GLY A 365 0.34 -15.55 -4.68
CA GLY A 365 1.41 -14.72 -4.18
C GLY A 365 2.12 -15.34 -2.97
N ARG A 366 2.79 -14.50 -2.20
CA ARG A 366 3.42 -14.86 -0.91
C ARG A 366 3.13 -13.79 0.11
N VAL A 367 2.74 -14.21 1.32
CA VAL A 367 2.51 -13.32 2.46
C VAL A 367 3.83 -13.07 3.16
N PHE A 368 4.11 -11.80 3.46
CA PHE A 368 5.27 -11.38 4.24
C PHE A 368 4.83 -10.53 5.41
N THR A 369 5.64 -10.56 6.46
CA THR A 369 5.47 -9.74 7.65
C THR A 369 6.76 -8.97 7.89
N HIS A 370 6.67 -7.65 8.06
CA HIS A 370 7.77 -6.79 8.46
C HIS A 370 7.37 -6.02 9.73
N ILE A 371 8.26 -5.99 10.72
CA ILE A 371 7.99 -5.33 11.99
C ILE A 371 9.02 -4.21 12.17
N ILE A 372 8.53 -3.01 12.42
CA ILE A 372 9.33 -1.83 12.70
C ILE A 372 9.11 -1.46 14.15
N TYR A 373 10.19 -1.43 14.92
CA TYR A 373 10.17 -0.97 16.30
C TYR A 373 10.30 0.55 16.31
N LEU A 374 9.30 1.23 16.87
CA LEU A 374 9.25 2.69 16.96
C LEU A 374 9.95 3.21 18.22
N GLY A 375 10.29 2.37 19.19
CA GLY A 375 11.09 2.74 20.35
C GLY A 375 11.49 1.55 21.21
N ASP A 376 12.53 1.77 22.02
CA ASP A 376 12.76 1.09 23.29
C ASP A 376 12.09 1.88 24.43
#